data_AF-A0A6G0X9D2-F1
#
_entry.id   AF-A0A6G0X9D2-F1
#
_cell.length_a   1.000
_cell.length_b   1.000
_cell.length_c   1.000
_cell.angle_alpha   90.00
_cell.angle_beta   90.00
_cell.angle_gamma   90.00
#
_symmetry.space_group_name_H-M   'P 1'
#
loop_
_entity.id
_entity.type
_entity.pdbx_description
1 polymer ?
#
loop_
_entity_poly.entity_id
_entity_poly.type
_entity_poly.pdbx_seq_one_letter_code
_entity_poly.pdbx_strand_id
1 'polypeptide(L)'
;MDIIISQESFLSNDKNKLRLISMLTEKFVKLGICVLQAEDDADTLIVHTAIQKSNSYTQVGVIGEDVDLIIILLTLTTDDSQIIFKKPGKGSTETRSYSIQNLRQQFKVELPYILFVHAIGGCDTTSAIFQQGKIKYLKTVQAHPHEEILRAGEEYLLKLFKAPANTKTLNYHRYDVFRKTVASSKKIVKLSRLPPTIDSAKQHLFRVYLQIQLWHGNIHNPLHWGWEKADNTIIPIFTKKPPATDSLLSVINCACTKSCEKNCGCKKAGMRCSIICKNCQGTSCLNQPPICDDDDDDDVELYTDEQQTTNIDKDDE
;
A
#
# COMPACT_ATOMS: atom_id res chain seq x y z
N MET A 1 14.53 -13.17 -34.98
CA MET A 1 14.55 -11.69 -35.13
C MET A 1 14.74 -11.18 -33.73
N ASP A 2 15.94 -10.74 -33.41
CA ASP A 2 16.28 -10.39 -32.04
C ASP A 2 15.74 -8.99 -31.74
N ILE A 3 15.03 -8.87 -30.62
CA ILE A 3 14.48 -7.59 -30.16
C ILE A 3 15.64 -6.87 -29.45
N ILE A 4 16.13 -5.79 -30.05
CA ILE A 4 17.28 -5.01 -29.54
C ILE A 4 16.87 -4.06 -28.39
N ILE A 5 15.58 -4.04 -28.05
CA ILE A 5 14.99 -3.12 -27.07
C ILE A 5 14.82 -3.84 -25.73
N SER A 6 15.04 -3.13 -24.61
CA SER A 6 14.87 -3.70 -23.27
C SER A 6 13.42 -4.16 -23.04
N GLN A 7 13.23 -5.14 -22.16
CA GLN A 7 11.90 -5.62 -21.80
C GLN A 7 11.00 -4.48 -21.30
N GLU A 8 11.53 -3.61 -20.44
CA GLU A 8 10.80 -2.46 -19.90
C GLU A 8 10.36 -1.49 -20.99
N SER A 9 11.26 -1.14 -21.92
CA SER A 9 10.93 -0.28 -23.06
C SER A 9 9.91 -0.93 -24.00
N PHE A 10 9.95 -2.26 -24.13
CA PHE A 10 8.98 -2.99 -24.94
C PHE A 10 7.59 -2.97 -24.30
N LEU A 11 7.51 -3.25 -23.01
CA LEU A 11 6.26 -3.36 -22.25
C LEU A 11 5.65 -2.01 -21.88
N SER A 12 6.41 -0.91 -21.89
CA SER A 12 5.84 0.43 -21.71
C SER A 12 5.03 0.92 -22.92
N ASN A 13 5.16 0.28 -24.09
CA ASN A 13 4.40 0.62 -25.29
C ASN A 13 3.12 -0.22 -25.42
N ASP A 14 1.96 0.44 -25.39
CA ASP A 14 0.66 -0.25 -25.43
C ASP A 14 0.42 -1.05 -26.71
N LYS A 15 0.91 -0.58 -27.87
CA LYS A 15 0.78 -1.34 -29.13
C LYS A 15 1.60 -2.63 -29.09
N ASN A 16 2.78 -2.58 -28.51
CA ASN A 16 3.62 -3.76 -28.31
C ASN A 16 2.97 -4.76 -27.37
N LYS A 17 2.43 -4.30 -26.23
CA LYS A 17 1.67 -5.13 -25.29
C LYS A 17 0.50 -5.82 -25.97
N LEU A 18 -0.37 -5.07 -26.66
CA LEU A 18 -1.53 -5.60 -27.36
C LEU A 18 -1.14 -6.64 -28.43
N ARG A 19 -0.09 -6.37 -29.21
CA ARG A 19 0.40 -7.33 -30.21
C ARG A 19 0.96 -8.59 -29.56
N LEU A 20 1.72 -8.46 -28.48
CA LEU A 20 2.26 -9.61 -27.75
C LEU A 20 1.14 -10.48 -27.18
N ILE A 21 0.13 -9.86 -26.54
CA ILE A 21 -1.06 -10.56 -26.02
C ILE A 21 -1.76 -11.30 -27.15
N SER A 22 -2.04 -10.64 -28.28
CA SER A 22 -2.70 -11.27 -29.43
C SER A 22 -1.91 -12.48 -29.97
N MET A 23 -0.59 -12.34 -30.13
CA MET A 23 0.28 -13.43 -30.61
C MET A 23 0.29 -14.63 -29.64
N LEU A 24 0.38 -14.37 -28.33
CA LEU A 24 0.36 -15.42 -27.31
C LEU A 24 -1.00 -16.12 -27.25
N THR A 25 -2.09 -15.34 -27.29
CA THR A 25 -3.45 -15.87 -27.32
C THR A 25 -3.65 -16.82 -28.49
N GLU A 26 -3.28 -16.41 -29.71
CA GLU A 26 -3.37 -17.29 -30.88
C GLU A 26 -2.53 -18.56 -30.72
N LYS A 27 -1.31 -18.44 -30.19
CA LYS A 27 -0.40 -19.57 -30.01
C LYS A 27 -0.97 -20.59 -29.03
N PHE A 28 -1.49 -20.14 -27.89
CA PHE A 28 -2.07 -21.01 -26.87
C PHE A 28 -3.37 -21.66 -27.35
N VAL A 29 -4.25 -20.89 -27.99
CA VAL A 29 -5.50 -21.44 -28.56
C VAL A 29 -5.20 -22.51 -29.62
N LYS A 30 -4.21 -22.31 -30.48
CA LYS A 30 -3.75 -23.31 -31.47
C LYS A 30 -3.22 -24.60 -30.81
N LEU A 31 -2.73 -24.53 -29.57
CA LEU A 31 -2.29 -25.67 -28.78
C LEU A 31 -3.43 -26.31 -27.95
N GLY A 32 -4.68 -25.85 -28.12
CA GLY A 32 -5.83 -26.34 -27.35
C GLY A 32 -5.90 -25.78 -25.92
N ILE A 33 -5.12 -24.75 -25.61
CA ILE A 33 -5.12 -24.11 -24.30
C ILE A 33 -6.12 -22.95 -24.33
N CYS A 34 -7.09 -22.97 -23.42
CA CYS A 34 -8.04 -21.88 -23.25
C CYS A 34 -7.33 -20.63 -22.70
N VAL A 35 -7.62 -19.48 -23.28
CA VAL A 35 -7.05 -18.19 -22.88
C VAL A 35 -8.18 -17.26 -22.45
N LEU A 36 -8.02 -16.65 -21.27
CA LEU A 36 -8.86 -15.58 -20.77
C LEU A 36 -8.00 -14.31 -20.68
N GLN A 37 -8.56 -13.19 -21.10
CA GLN A 37 -7.89 -11.89 -21.03
C GLN A 37 -8.60 -11.02 -20.00
N ALA A 38 -7.86 -10.55 -19.00
CA ALA A 38 -8.35 -9.56 -18.03
C ALA A 38 -8.39 -8.17 -18.68
N GLU A 39 -9.38 -7.35 -18.28
CA GLU A 39 -9.47 -5.95 -18.70
C GLU A 39 -8.50 -5.05 -17.93
N ASP A 40 -8.21 -5.41 -16.68
CA ASP A 40 -7.29 -4.73 -15.77
C ASP A 40 -6.36 -5.79 -15.14
N ASP A 41 -6.04 -5.66 -13.86
CA ASP A 41 -5.32 -6.66 -13.08
C ASP A 41 -5.88 -8.09 -13.24
N ALA A 42 -4.97 -9.05 -13.45
CA ALA A 42 -5.33 -10.43 -13.77
C ALA A 42 -5.58 -11.30 -12.54
N ASP A 43 -5.17 -10.88 -11.34
CA ASP A 43 -5.14 -11.75 -10.16
C ASP A 43 -6.53 -12.23 -9.78
N THR A 44 -7.49 -11.30 -9.77
CA THR A 44 -8.89 -11.59 -9.44
C THR A 44 -9.49 -12.57 -10.45
N LEU A 45 -9.21 -12.40 -11.75
CA LEU A 45 -9.68 -13.31 -12.80
C LEU A 45 -9.05 -14.70 -12.66
N ILE A 46 -7.75 -14.78 -12.36
CA ILE A 46 -7.04 -16.05 -12.14
C ILE A 46 -7.66 -16.80 -10.97
N VAL A 47 -7.86 -16.13 -9.82
CA VAL A 47 -8.40 -16.75 -8.62
C VAL A 47 -9.85 -17.20 -8.80
N HIS A 48 -10.72 -16.35 -9.34
CA HIS A 48 -12.10 -16.75 -9.61
C HIS A 48 -12.18 -17.92 -10.60
N THR A 49 -11.34 -17.93 -11.63
CA THR A 49 -11.26 -19.05 -12.58
C THR A 49 -10.85 -20.33 -11.86
N ALA A 50 -9.85 -20.27 -10.98
CA ALA A 50 -9.38 -21.43 -10.21
C ALA A 50 -10.49 -22.01 -9.32
N ILE A 51 -11.23 -21.16 -8.62
CA ILE A 51 -12.37 -21.54 -7.77
C ILE A 51 -13.51 -22.12 -8.60
N GLN A 52 -13.82 -21.53 -9.75
CA GLN A 52 -14.84 -22.09 -10.64
C GLN A 52 -14.44 -23.48 -11.14
N LYS A 53 -13.16 -23.67 -11.49
CA LYS A 53 -12.64 -24.96 -11.95
C LYS A 53 -12.58 -26.00 -10.82
N SER A 54 -12.38 -25.62 -9.55
CA SER A 54 -12.36 -26.60 -8.46
C SER A 54 -13.72 -27.29 -8.24
N ASN A 55 -14.81 -26.75 -8.80
CA ASN A 55 -16.11 -27.42 -8.81
C ASN A 55 -16.20 -28.59 -9.83
N SER A 56 -15.32 -28.61 -10.84
CA SER A 56 -15.35 -29.60 -11.92
C SER A 56 -14.12 -30.52 -11.93
N TYR A 57 -13.08 -30.17 -11.18
CA TYR A 57 -11.83 -30.91 -11.15
C TYR A 57 -11.45 -31.26 -9.70
N THR A 58 -10.89 -32.45 -9.51
CA THR A 58 -10.46 -32.93 -8.19
C THR A 58 -9.30 -32.14 -7.60
N GLN A 59 -8.52 -31.47 -8.45
CA GLN A 59 -7.43 -30.60 -8.03
C GLN A 59 -7.18 -29.52 -9.09
N VAL A 60 -6.94 -28.29 -8.65
CA VAL A 60 -6.63 -27.14 -9.51
C VAL A 60 -5.29 -26.53 -9.09
N GLY A 61 -4.40 -26.30 -10.06
CA GLY A 61 -3.14 -25.60 -9.83
C GLY A 61 -3.21 -24.15 -10.31
N VAL A 62 -2.82 -23.21 -9.44
CA VAL A 62 -2.59 -21.80 -9.79
C VAL A 62 -1.09 -21.57 -9.79
N ILE A 63 -0.53 -21.08 -10.90
CA ILE A 63 0.91 -20.84 -11.05
C ILE A 63 1.11 -19.33 -11.20
N GLY A 64 1.89 -18.74 -10.30
CA GLY A 64 2.19 -17.30 -10.35
C GLY A 64 3.31 -16.91 -9.40
N GLU A 65 4.01 -15.82 -9.71
CA GLU A 65 5.05 -15.27 -8.82
C GLU A 65 4.47 -14.34 -7.76
N ASP A 66 3.32 -13.73 -8.05
CA ASP A 66 2.69 -12.74 -7.19
C ASP A 66 2.16 -13.36 -5.89
N VAL A 67 2.36 -12.63 -4.79
CA VAL A 67 1.85 -13.00 -3.46
C VAL A 67 0.38 -12.62 -3.34
N ASP A 68 -0.10 -11.66 -4.11
CA ASP A 68 -1.50 -11.22 -4.08
C ASP A 68 -2.43 -12.38 -4.48
N LEU A 69 -2.02 -13.22 -5.44
CA LEU A 69 -2.70 -14.47 -5.79
C LEU A 69 -2.95 -15.39 -4.58
N ILE A 70 -1.93 -15.65 -3.74
CA ILE A 70 -2.12 -16.55 -2.59
C ILE A 70 -2.99 -15.91 -1.51
N ILE A 71 -2.89 -14.57 -1.33
CA ILE A 71 -3.71 -13.81 -0.38
C ILE A 71 -5.19 -13.83 -0.79
N ILE A 72 -5.49 -13.64 -2.08
CA ILE A 72 -6.84 -13.68 -2.62
C ILE A 72 -7.37 -15.13 -2.60
N LEU A 73 -6.56 -16.13 -2.95
CA LEU A 73 -6.94 -17.55 -2.85
C LEU A 73 -7.31 -17.94 -1.42
N LEU A 74 -6.49 -17.54 -0.45
CA LEU A 74 -6.73 -17.85 0.97
C LEU A 74 -8.09 -17.34 1.45
N THR A 75 -8.59 -16.25 0.89
CA THR A 75 -9.79 -15.57 1.39
C THR A 75 -11.05 -15.97 0.62
N LEU A 76 -10.96 -16.15 -0.69
CA LEU A 76 -12.12 -16.46 -1.55
C LEU A 76 -12.43 -17.95 -1.71
N THR A 77 -11.47 -18.83 -1.43
CA THR A 77 -11.64 -20.28 -1.61
C THR A 77 -12.49 -20.89 -0.48
N THR A 78 -13.28 -21.92 -0.77
CA THR A 78 -14.00 -22.72 0.25
C THR A 78 -13.17 -23.89 0.74
N ASP A 79 -13.49 -24.44 1.92
CA ASP A 79 -12.70 -25.52 2.53
C ASP A 79 -12.75 -26.83 1.71
N ASP A 80 -13.77 -27.00 0.86
CA ASP A 80 -13.94 -28.19 0.00
C ASP A 80 -13.13 -28.12 -1.31
N SER A 81 -12.67 -26.92 -1.70
CA SER A 81 -11.97 -26.71 -2.96
C SER A 81 -10.51 -27.17 -2.85
N GLN A 82 -10.05 -28.07 -3.71
CA GLN A 82 -8.65 -28.56 -3.73
C GLN A 82 -7.77 -27.76 -4.70
N ILE A 83 -7.34 -26.59 -4.25
CA ILE A 83 -6.46 -25.66 -4.97
C ILE A 83 -5.04 -25.66 -4.39
N ILE A 84 -4.05 -25.77 -5.28
CA ILE A 84 -2.61 -25.62 -4.98
C ILE A 84 -2.09 -24.35 -5.65
N PHE A 85 -1.50 -23.45 -4.88
CA PHE A 85 -0.73 -22.33 -5.42
C PHE A 85 0.74 -22.74 -5.56
N LYS A 86 1.30 -22.56 -6.76
CA LYS A 86 2.68 -22.89 -7.10
C LYS A 86 3.42 -21.62 -7.49
N LYS A 87 4.39 -21.24 -6.66
CA LYS A 87 5.30 -20.12 -6.93
C LYS A 87 6.55 -20.62 -7.66
N PRO A 88 6.75 -20.28 -8.94
CA PRO A 88 7.96 -20.65 -9.67
C PRO A 88 9.21 -20.12 -8.98
N GLY A 89 10.26 -20.92 -8.97
CA GLY A 89 11.57 -20.53 -8.48
C GLY A 89 12.29 -19.60 -9.46
N LYS A 90 13.13 -18.69 -8.96
CA LYS A 90 13.97 -17.80 -9.76
C LYS A 90 15.44 -17.92 -9.34
N GLY A 91 16.33 -18.09 -10.32
CA GLY A 91 17.76 -18.30 -10.07
C GLY A 91 18.01 -19.59 -9.28
N SER A 92 18.63 -19.47 -8.11
CA SER A 92 18.86 -20.59 -7.17
C SER A 92 17.67 -20.88 -6.25
N THR A 93 16.60 -20.07 -6.30
CA THR A 93 15.42 -20.29 -5.46
C THR A 93 14.58 -21.42 -6.04
N GLU A 94 14.25 -22.41 -5.21
CA GLU A 94 13.41 -23.53 -5.63
C GLU A 94 11.94 -23.11 -5.80
N THR A 95 11.23 -23.88 -6.63
CA THR A 95 9.78 -23.75 -6.79
C THR A 95 9.06 -24.22 -5.53
N ARG A 96 8.11 -23.42 -5.04
CA ARG A 96 7.34 -23.74 -3.84
C ARG A 96 5.89 -23.99 -4.17
N SER A 97 5.28 -24.94 -3.48
CA SER A 97 3.87 -25.29 -3.62
C SER A 97 3.17 -25.17 -2.27
N TYR A 98 1.97 -24.59 -2.29
CA TYR A 98 1.18 -24.29 -1.12
C TYR A 98 -0.23 -24.82 -1.32
N SER A 99 -0.66 -25.75 -0.45
CA SER A 99 -2.07 -26.15 -0.39
C SER A 99 -2.86 -25.02 0.26
N ILE A 100 -3.83 -24.47 -0.47
CA ILE A 100 -4.66 -23.37 0.03
C ILE A 100 -5.52 -23.85 1.21
N GLN A 101 -5.95 -25.10 1.20
CA GLN A 101 -6.77 -25.71 2.27
C GLN A 101 -5.96 -25.80 3.56
N ASN A 102 -4.72 -26.31 3.47
CA ASN A 102 -3.84 -26.43 4.64
C ASN A 102 -3.52 -25.05 5.23
N LEU A 103 -3.22 -24.06 4.37
CA LEU A 103 -2.98 -22.70 4.82
C LEU A 103 -4.23 -22.06 5.44
N ARG A 104 -5.41 -22.28 4.86
CA ARG A 104 -6.68 -21.82 5.44
C ARG A 104 -6.91 -22.40 6.83
N GLN A 105 -6.63 -23.68 7.04
CA GLN A 105 -6.74 -24.28 8.37
C GLN A 105 -5.70 -23.73 9.34
N GLN A 106 -4.46 -23.52 8.88
CA GLN A 106 -3.39 -22.94 9.69
C GLN A 106 -3.70 -21.50 10.14
N PHE A 107 -4.29 -20.69 9.25
CA PHE A 107 -4.57 -19.27 9.48
C PHE A 107 -6.06 -18.98 9.72
N LYS A 108 -6.83 -19.97 10.19
CA LYS A 108 -8.29 -19.90 10.30
C LYS A 108 -8.79 -18.70 11.12
N VAL A 109 -8.03 -18.28 12.13
CA VAL A 109 -8.37 -17.15 12.99
C VAL A 109 -8.14 -15.82 12.27
N GLU A 110 -7.10 -15.75 11.45
CA GLU A 110 -6.67 -14.56 10.72
C GLU A 110 -7.42 -14.37 9.40
N LEU A 111 -7.96 -15.45 8.80
CA LEU A 111 -8.64 -15.44 7.49
C LEU A 111 -9.62 -14.27 7.29
N PRO A 112 -10.50 -13.92 8.26
CA PRO A 112 -11.44 -12.81 8.08
C PRO A 112 -10.78 -11.44 7.88
N TYR A 113 -9.50 -11.31 8.21
CA TYR A 113 -8.77 -10.05 8.25
C TYR A 113 -7.62 -9.97 7.25
N ILE A 114 -7.24 -11.08 6.60
CA ILE A 114 -6.06 -11.15 5.72
C ILE A 114 -6.14 -10.12 4.58
N LEU A 115 -7.28 -10.01 3.89
CA LEU A 115 -7.45 -9.01 2.82
C LEU A 115 -7.31 -7.59 3.35
N PHE A 116 -7.92 -7.31 4.51
CA PHE A 116 -7.83 -6.01 5.14
C PHE A 116 -6.40 -5.67 5.53
N VAL A 117 -5.68 -6.60 6.19
CA VAL A 117 -4.29 -6.43 6.61
C VAL A 117 -3.36 -6.21 5.42
N HIS A 118 -3.56 -6.95 4.33
CA HIS A 118 -2.78 -6.79 3.11
C HIS A 118 -3.04 -5.44 2.46
N ALA A 119 -4.30 -5.07 2.22
CA ALA A 119 -4.66 -3.80 1.60
C ALA A 119 -4.27 -2.58 2.47
N ILE A 120 -4.49 -2.60 3.78
CA ILE A 120 -4.13 -1.47 4.66
C ILE A 120 -2.62 -1.35 4.87
N GLY A 121 -1.92 -2.48 4.86
CA GLY A 121 -0.47 -2.56 4.99
C GLY A 121 0.30 -2.15 3.72
N GLY A 122 -0.40 -2.05 2.60
CA GLY A 122 0.14 -1.68 1.29
C GLY A 122 0.17 -2.88 0.34
N CYS A 123 -0.37 -2.65 -0.85
CA CYS A 123 -0.33 -3.49 -2.04
C CYS A 123 -0.19 -2.57 -3.26
N ASP A 124 -0.30 -3.10 -4.49
CA ASP A 124 -0.04 -2.33 -5.70
C ASP A 124 -0.89 -1.06 -5.85
N THR A 125 -2.12 -1.07 -5.32
CA THR A 125 -3.06 0.04 -5.43
C THR A 125 -3.20 0.87 -4.15
N THR A 126 -2.56 0.46 -3.05
CA THR A 126 -2.66 1.14 -1.75
C THR A 126 -1.29 1.41 -1.13
N SER A 127 -1.13 2.62 -0.60
CA SER A 127 0.12 3.02 0.06
C SER A 127 0.34 2.30 1.39
N ALA A 128 1.59 1.99 1.72
CA ALA A 128 1.95 1.56 3.08
C ALA A 128 2.14 2.77 4.01
N ILE A 129 1.71 2.64 5.27
CA ILE A 129 2.03 3.65 6.30
C ILE A 129 3.48 3.48 6.73
N PHE A 130 4.23 4.59 6.75
CA PHE A 130 5.66 4.60 7.08
C PHE A 130 5.96 3.90 8.42
N GLN A 131 6.95 2.99 8.40
CA GLN A 131 7.41 2.20 9.55
C GLN A 131 6.32 1.36 10.24
N GLN A 132 5.27 0.97 9.51
CA GLN A 132 4.30 -0.01 9.96
C GLN A 132 4.49 -1.30 9.16
N GLY A 133 5.08 -2.34 9.77
CA GLY A 133 5.27 -3.63 9.11
C GLY A 133 4.00 -4.48 9.10
N LYS A 134 3.83 -5.38 8.10
CA LYS A 134 2.66 -6.26 7.94
C LYS A 134 2.27 -7.04 9.22
N ILE A 135 3.26 -7.50 9.99
CA ILE A 135 3.05 -8.18 11.29
C ILE A 135 2.33 -7.28 12.30
N LYS A 136 2.65 -5.98 12.32
CA LYS A 136 2.04 -5.03 13.24
C LYS A 136 0.57 -4.83 12.92
N TYR A 137 0.22 -4.82 11.63
CA TYR A 137 -1.18 -4.74 11.22
C TYR A 137 -1.96 -5.97 11.68
N LEU A 138 -1.42 -7.17 11.47
CA LEU A 138 -2.04 -8.42 11.92
C LEU A 138 -2.29 -8.43 13.43
N LYS A 139 -1.28 -8.05 14.24
CA LYS A 139 -1.40 -7.95 15.71
C LYS A 139 -2.42 -6.90 16.18
N THR A 140 -2.74 -5.92 15.34
CA THR A 140 -3.65 -4.81 15.69
C THR A 140 -5.11 -5.17 15.42
N VAL A 141 -5.37 -6.14 14.54
CA VAL A 141 -6.74 -6.55 14.25
C VAL A 141 -7.31 -7.29 15.47
N GLN A 142 -8.47 -6.84 15.92
CA GLN A 142 -9.27 -7.49 16.96
C GLN A 142 -10.65 -7.78 16.38
N ALA A 143 -11.30 -8.86 16.80
CA ALA A 143 -12.63 -9.24 16.33
C ALA A 143 -13.69 -8.16 16.64
N HIS A 144 -13.95 -7.29 15.66
CA HIS A 144 -14.99 -6.26 15.75
C HIS A 144 -15.71 -6.17 14.40
N PRO A 145 -16.97 -6.63 14.33
CA PRO A 145 -17.81 -6.38 13.17
C PRO A 145 -18.28 -4.93 13.24
N HIS A 146 -17.78 -4.08 12.34
CA HIS A 146 -18.32 -2.73 12.19
C HIS A 146 -18.63 -2.42 10.73
N GLU A 147 -19.87 -1.96 10.51
CA GLU A 147 -20.46 -1.61 9.21
C GLU A 147 -20.01 -0.23 8.70
N GLU A 148 -19.24 0.53 9.49
CA GLU A 148 -18.83 1.90 9.15
C GLU A 148 -17.30 2.00 8.98
N ILE A 149 -16.84 1.88 7.73
CA ILE A 149 -15.43 1.82 7.31
C ILE A 149 -14.56 2.90 7.98
N LEU A 150 -15.05 4.15 8.00
CA LEU A 150 -14.25 5.28 8.47
C LEU A 150 -14.06 5.28 9.99
N ARG A 151 -15.11 4.94 10.74
CA ARG A 151 -15.05 4.87 12.20
C ARG A 151 -14.16 3.70 12.64
N ALA A 152 -14.40 2.52 12.09
CA ALA A 152 -13.59 1.33 12.37
C ALA A 152 -12.13 1.54 11.95
N GLY A 153 -11.90 2.17 10.80
CA GLY A 153 -10.56 2.48 10.32
C GLY A 153 -9.82 3.51 11.17
N GLU A 154 -10.50 4.56 11.65
CA GLU A 154 -9.89 5.52 12.60
C GLU A 154 -9.53 4.84 13.92
N GLU A 155 -10.43 4.03 14.49
CA GLU A 155 -10.17 3.25 15.71
C GLU A 155 -8.98 2.29 15.52
N TYR A 156 -8.92 1.60 14.38
CA TYR A 156 -7.82 0.72 14.03
C TYR A 156 -6.49 1.48 13.97
N LEU A 157 -6.45 2.62 13.28
CA LEU A 157 -5.24 3.44 13.17
C LEU A 157 -4.81 4.01 14.53
N LEU A 158 -5.74 4.41 15.39
CA LEU A 158 -5.42 4.84 16.75
C LEU A 158 -4.70 3.72 17.53
N LYS A 159 -5.19 2.48 17.45
CA LYS A 159 -4.53 1.31 18.05
C LYS A 159 -3.16 1.05 17.41
N LEU A 160 -3.07 1.11 16.08
CA LEU A 160 -1.81 0.92 15.33
C LEU A 160 -0.72 1.91 15.79
N PHE A 161 -1.10 3.16 16.05
CA PHE A 161 -0.23 4.22 16.54
C PHE A 161 -0.12 4.28 18.08
N LYS A 162 -0.56 3.22 18.78
CA LYS A 162 -0.49 3.09 20.25
C LYS A 162 -1.10 4.29 20.98
N ALA A 163 -2.22 4.80 20.48
CA ALA A 163 -2.92 5.92 21.11
C ALA A 163 -3.48 5.52 22.49
N PRO A 164 -3.47 6.43 23.49
CA PRO A 164 -4.14 6.20 24.76
C PRO A 164 -5.63 5.91 24.56
N ALA A 165 -6.21 5.04 25.40
CA ALA A 165 -7.59 4.54 25.25
C ALA A 165 -8.68 5.63 25.25
N ASN A 166 -8.42 6.79 25.86
CA ASN A 166 -9.34 7.93 25.89
C ASN A 166 -9.20 8.86 24.67
N THR A 167 -8.30 8.55 23.74
CA THR A 167 -8.06 9.37 22.55
C THR A 167 -9.17 9.15 21.53
N LYS A 168 -9.93 10.22 21.26
CA LYS A 168 -11.11 10.15 20.39
C LYS A 168 -10.83 10.28 18.90
N THR A 169 -9.73 10.93 18.50
CA THR A 169 -9.45 11.21 17.08
C THR A 169 -7.97 11.11 16.73
N LEU A 170 -7.69 10.73 15.48
CA LEU A 170 -6.33 10.70 14.93
C LEU A 170 -5.67 12.07 14.96
N ASN A 171 -6.42 13.15 14.72
CA ASN A 171 -5.86 14.50 14.74
C ASN A 171 -5.38 14.89 16.14
N TYR A 172 -6.14 14.54 17.18
CA TYR A 172 -5.72 14.81 18.56
C TYR A 172 -4.47 14.00 18.92
N HIS A 173 -4.44 12.70 18.58
CA HIS A 173 -3.26 11.86 18.79
C HIS A 173 -2.04 12.39 18.03
N ARG A 174 -2.21 12.74 16.75
CA ARG A 174 -1.16 13.31 15.90
C ARG A 174 -0.57 14.58 16.52
N TYR A 175 -1.42 15.47 17.03
CA TYR A 175 -0.98 16.70 17.70
C TYR A 175 -0.22 16.40 19.00
N ASP A 176 -0.71 15.47 19.82
CA ASP A 176 -0.03 15.07 21.06
C ASP A 176 1.35 14.46 20.79
N VAL A 177 1.46 13.55 19.81
CA VAL A 177 2.74 12.96 19.37
C VAL A 177 3.68 14.06 18.86
N PHE A 178 3.19 15.01 18.06
CA PHE A 178 3.99 16.14 17.58
C PHE A 178 4.52 16.97 18.73
N ARG A 179 3.65 17.42 19.65
CA ARG A 179 4.01 18.25 20.80
C ARG A 179 5.05 17.55 21.69
N LYS A 180 4.85 16.27 21.99
CA LYS A 180 5.81 15.45 22.77
C LYS A 180 7.15 15.34 22.06
N THR A 181 7.15 15.12 20.74
CA THR A 181 8.39 15.01 19.94
C THR A 181 9.16 16.32 19.92
N VAL A 182 8.47 17.46 19.75
CA VAL A 182 9.10 18.79 19.78
C VAL A 182 9.69 19.09 21.16
N ALA A 183 9.00 18.72 22.24
CA ALA A 183 9.47 18.94 23.60
C ALA A 183 10.69 18.08 23.96
N SER A 184 10.82 16.87 23.40
CA SER A 184 11.87 15.92 23.74
C SER A 184 13.09 15.93 22.80
N SER A 185 12.98 16.50 21.60
CA SER A 185 14.01 16.41 20.56
C SER A 185 14.65 17.76 20.24
N LYS A 186 16.00 17.83 20.27
CA LYS A 186 16.78 18.93 19.65
C LYS A 186 16.88 18.81 18.13
N LYS A 187 16.44 17.68 17.55
CA LYS A 187 16.46 17.40 16.10
C LYS A 187 15.10 17.71 15.46
N ILE A 188 15.11 17.99 14.16
CA ILE A 188 13.94 18.24 13.32
C ILE A 188 12.94 17.08 13.45
N VAL A 189 11.66 17.41 13.62
CA VAL A 189 10.57 16.42 13.68
C VAL A 189 10.43 15.74 12.31
N LYS A 190 10.66 14.43 12.25
CA LYS A 190 10.41 13.63 11.04
C LYS A 190 8.89 13.43 10.87
N LEU A 191 8.28 14.23 10.00
CA LEU A 191 6.82 14.27 9.81
C LEU A 191 6.21 12.91 9.38
N SER A 192 6.98 12.07 8.68
CA SER A 192 6.52 10.74 8.26
C SER A 192 6.29 9.76 9.40
N ARG A 193 6.85 10.03 10.61
CA ARG A 193 6.62 9.21 11.81
C ARG A 193 5.34 9.58 12.57
N LEU A 194 4.70 10.69 12.23
CA LEU A 194 3.47 11.12 12.88
C LEU A 194 2.28 10.28 12.37
N PRO A 195 1.29 9.95 13.21
CA PRO A 195 0.03 9.35 12.76
C PRO A 195 -0.60 10.17 11.63
N PRO A 196 -1.21 9.59 10.60
CA PRO A 196 -1.80 10.37 9.51
C PRO A 196 -2.87 11.35 10.03
N THR A 197 -3.13 12.41 9.27
CA THR A 197 -4.30 13.24 9.55
C THR A 197 -5.57 12.41 9.31
N ILE A 198 -6.66 12.73 9.99
CA ILE A 198 -7.94 12.03 9.75
C ILE A 198 -8.38 12.12 8.28
N ASP A 199 -8.07 13.23 7.61
CA ASP A 199 -8.46 13.46 6.22
C ASP A 199 -7.69 12.54 5.26
N SER A 200 -6.38 12.42 5.47
CA SER A 200 -5.54 11.50 4.70
C SER A 200 -5.87 10.04 5.00
N ALA A 201 -6.10 9.72 6.27
CA ALA A 201 -6.53 8.39 6.70
C ALA A 201 -7.85 7.97 6.02
N LYS A 202 -8.83 8.88 5.90
CA LYS A 202 -10.09 8.60 5.20
C LYS A 202 -9.88 8.22 3.74
N GLN A 203 -9.04 8.97 3.01
CA GLN A 203 -8.78 8.64 1.61
C GLN A 203 -8.06 7.29 1.46
N HIS A 204 -7.11 6.99 2.35
CA HIS A 204 -6.44 5.69 2.38
C HIS A 204 -7.44 4.55 2.66
N LEU A 205 -8.29 4.69 3.67
CA LEU A 205 -9.31 3.69 4.03
C LEU A 205 -10.33 3.45 2.90
N PHE A 206 -10.68 4.49 2.13
CA PHE A 206 -11.51 4.31 0.95
C PHE A 206 -10.85 3.47 -0.13
N ARG A 207 -9.55 3.70 -0.41
CA ARG A 207 -8.82 2.88 -1.38
C ARG A 207 -8.65 1.43 -0.89
N VAL A 208 -8.37 1.24 0.40
CA VAL A 208 -8.34 -0.08 1.04
C VAL A 208 -9.66 -0.81 0.85
N TYR A 209 -10.78 -0.14 1.11
CA TYR A 209 -12.10 -0.72 0.92
C TYR A 209 -12.36 -1.07 -0.54
N LEU A 210 -12.09 -0.14 -1.47
CA LEU A 210 -12.25 -0.38 -2.90
C LEU A 210 -11.45 -1.60 -3.36
N GLN A 211 -10.18 -1.71 -2.96
CA GLN A 211 -9.34 -2.83 -3.35
C GLN A 211 -9.91 -4.17 -2.87
N ILE A 212 -10.40 -4.23 -1.62
CA ILE A 212 -11.04 -5.43 -1.08
C ILE A 212 -12.31 -5.77 -1.87
N GLN A 213 -13.13 -4.76 -2.21
CA GLN A 213 -14.32 -4.98 -3.03
C GLN A 213 -13.98 -5.53 -4.43
N LEU A 214 -12.94 -4.99 -5.07
CA LEU A 214 -12.47 -5.46 -6.38
C LEU A 214 -12.02 -6.92 -6.31
N TRP A 215 -11.26 -7.32 -5.29
CA TRP A 215 -10.90 -8.73 -5.09
C TRP A 215 -12.11 -9.63 -4.87
N HIS A 216 -13.20 -9.14 -4.28
CA HIS A 216 -14.47 -9.87 -4.19
C HIS A 216 -15.29 -9.88 -5.49
N GLY A 217 -14.83 -9.22 -6.55
CA GLY A 217 -15.55 -9.06 -7.81
C GLY A 217 -16.61 -7.94 -7.80
N ASN A 218 -16.65 -7.11 -6.76
CA ASN A 218 -17.58 -5.99 -6.65
C ASN A 218 -16.97 -4.75 -7.31
N ILE A 219 -17.49 -4.40 -8.48
CA ILE A 219 -17.03 -3.23 -9.25
C ILE A 219 -17.65 -1.96 -8.66
N HIS A 220 -16.79 -1.03 -8.26
CA HIS A 220 -17.18 0.31 -7.81
C HIS A 220 -16.42 1.40 -8.58
N ASN A 221 -17.04 2.58 -8.70
CA ASN A 221 -16.40 3.74 -9.32
C ASN A 221 -15.26 4.26 -8.42
N PRO A 222 -13.99 4.24 -8.86
CA PRO A 222 -12.85 4.68 -8.05
C PRO A 222 -12.95 6.13 -7.57
N LEU A 223 -13.63 7.00 -8.33
CA LEU A 223 -13.77 8.43 -8.02
C LEU A 223 -14.53 8.71 -6.72
N HIS A 224 -15.30 7.73 -6.22
CA HIS A 224 -15.98 7.83 -4.93
C HIS A 224 -15.11 7.31 -3.77
N TRP A 225 -13.99 6.67 -4.07
CA TRP A 225 -13.22 5.87 -3.13
C TRP A 225 -11.73 6.26 -3.06
N GLY A 226 -11.47 7.57 -2.97
CA GLY A 226 -10.12 8.08 -2.71
C GLY A 226 -9.21 8.19 -3.93
N TRP A 227 -9.79 8.19 -5.13
CA TRP A 227 -9.13 8.49 -6.40
C TRP A 227 -9.76 9.71 -7.07
N GLU A 228 -8.99 10.43 -7.86
CA GLU A 228 -9.47 11.53 -8.70
C GLU A 228 -8.94 11.39 -10.13
N LYS A 229 -9.63 12.03 -11.08
CA LYS A 229 -9.22 12.03 -12.48
C LYS A 229 -8.14 13.07 -12.70
N ALA A 230 -7.02 12.66 -13.30
CA ALA A 230 -5.98 13.54 -13.80
C ALA A 230 -5.71 13.17 -15.26
N ASP A 231 -6.04 14.07 -16.19
CA ASP A 231 -5.98 13.83 -17.63
C ASP A 231 -6.74 12.55 -18.06
N ASN A 232 -6.02 11.57 -18.61
CA ASN A 232 -6.55 10.27 -19.04
C ASN A 232 -6.31 9.15 -18.01
N THR A 233 -5.82 9.48 -16.81
CA THR A 233 -5.57 8.52 -15.73
C THR A 233 -6.33 8.89 -14.45
N ILE A 234 -6.27 8.01 -13.46
CA ILE A 234 -6.70 8.29 -12.10
C ILE A 234 -5.49 8.32 -11.18
N ILE A 235 -5.49 9.25 -10.23
CA ILE A 235 -4.43 9.40 -9.24
C ILE A 235 -5.03 9.34 -7.83
N PRO A 236 -4.27 8.85 -6.83
CA PRO A 236 -4.78 8.75 -5.47
C PRO A 236 -4.93 10.13 -4.83
N ILE A 237 -6.07 10.36 -4.19
CA ILE A 237 -6.27 11.55 -3.36
C ILE A 237 -5.53 11.31 -2.04
N PHE A 238 -4.44 12.03 -1.78
CA PHE A 238 -3.70 11.89 -0.52
C PHE A 238 -4.36 12.62 0.66
N THR A 239 -4.96 13.78 0.39
CA THR A 239 -5.67 14.64 1.35
C THR A 239 -6.54 15.61 0.55
N LYS A 240 -7.75 15.91 1.03
CA LYS A 240 -8.63 16.97 0.52
C LYS A 240 -8.42 18.29 1.25
N LYS A 241 -7.75 18.26 2.41
CA LYS A 241 -7.39 19.47 3.16
C LYS A 241 -6.11 20.12 2.64
N PRO A 242 -6.02 21.46 2.67
CA PRO A 242 -4.78 22.17 2.36
C PRO A 242 -3.69 21.81 3.38
N PRO A 243 -2.40 21.97 3.01
CA PRO A 243 -1.27 21.61 3.87
C PRO A 243 -1.21 22.44 5.17
N ALA A 244 -1.80 23.63 5.17
CA ALA A 244 -1.92 24.52 6.31
C ALA A 244 -3.13 25.46 6.12
N THR A 245 -3.51 26.20 7.17
CA THR A 245 -4.52 27.26 7.05
C THR A 245 -4.00 28.41 6.19
N ASP A 246 -4.89 29.12 5.50
CA ASP A 246 -4.51 30.27 4.66
C ASP A 246 -3.76 31.35 5.44
N SER A 247 -4.13 31.55 6.70
CA SER A 247 -3.42 32.44 7.62
C SER A 247 -1.97 32.02 7.82
N LEU A 248 -1.69 30.72 8.00
CA LEU A 248 -0.33 30.22 8.17
C LEU A 248 0.44 30.25 6.84
N LEU A 249 -0.22 29.93 5.73
CA LEU A 249 0.38 30.01 4.39
C LEU A 249 0.74 31.46 4.00
N SER A 250 -0.06 32.44 4.43
CA SER A 250 0.20 33.87 4.23
C SER A 250 1.42 34.37 5.02
N VAL A 251 1.79 33.69 6.11
CA VAL A 251 2.98 34.00 6.92
C VAL A 251 4.24 33.34 6.36
N ILE A 252 4.08 32.22 5.64
CA ILE A 252 5.17 31.33 5.19
C ILE A 252 5.54 31.54 3.70
N ASN A 253 4.85 32.39 2.96
CA ASN A 253 5.25 32.75 1.60
C ASN A 253 6.15 33.99 1.60
N CYS A 254 7.00 34.12 0.57
CA CYS A 254 7.72 35.35 0.34
C CYS A 254 7.07 36.13 -0.82
N ALA A 255 7.04 37.44 -0.67
CA ALA A 255 6.75 38.38 -1.75
C ALA A 255 8.03 38.97 -2.36
N CYS A 256 9.14 38.23 -2.30
CA CYS A 256 10.41 38.68 -2.84
C CYS A 256 10.27 38.95 -4.34
N THR A 257 10.65 40.14 -4.78
CA THR A 257 10.72 40.52 -6.20
C THR A 257 12.09 40.25 -6.81
N LYS A 258 13.05 39.81 -5.99
CA LYS A 258 14.43 39.44 -6.35
C LYS A 258 14.71 37.99 -5.93
N SER A 259 15.93 37.52 -6.18
CA SER A 259 16.51 36.16 -6.04
C SER A 259 16.30 35.36 -4.73
N CYS A 260 15.41 35.77 -3.80
CA CYS A 260 15.11 35.10 -2.53
C CYS A 260 16.34 34.76 -1.68
N GLU A 261 17.23 35.75 -1.52
CA GLU A 261 18.43 35.63 -0.71
C GLU A 261 18.17 35.94 0.77
N LYS A 262 18.96 36.81 1.41
CA LYS A 262 18.97 37.05 2.86
C LYS A 262 17.64 37.59 3.42
N ASN A 263 16.87 38.32 2.60
CA ASN A 263 15.61 38.95 3.01
C ASN A 263 14.36 38.12 2.73
N CYS A 264 14.51 36.90 2.22
CA CYS A 264 13.38 36.03 1.95
C CYS A 264 12.71 35.55 3.24
N GLY A 265 11.40 35.79 3.36
CA GLY A 265 10.58 35.30 4.48
C GLY A 265 10.66 33.79 4.64
N CYS A 266 10.55 33.03 3.54
CA CYS A 266 10.71 31.57 3.54
C CYS A 266 12.09 31.17 4.07
N LYS A 267 13.16 31.81 3.57
CA LYS A 267 14.54 31.50 3.98
C LYS A 267 14.79 31.82 5.45
N LYS A 268 14.26 32.96 5.95
CA LYS A 268 14.32 33.33 7.37
C LYS A 268 13.57 32.36 8.26
N ALA A 269 12.47 31.80 7.76
CA ALA A 269 11.70 30.75 8.43
C ALA A 269 12.31 29.35 8.23
N GLY A 270 13.50 29.23 7.63
CA GLY A 270 14.19 27.95 7.43
C GLY A 270 13.60 27.06 6.33
N MET A 271 12.78 27.61 5.44
CA MET A 271 12.09 26.88 4.37
C MET A 271 12.58 27.28 2.98
N ARG A 272 12.42 26.37 2.01
CA ARG A 272 12.57 26.67 0.58
C ARG A 272 11.34 27.40 0.05
N CYS A 273 11.53 28.22 -0.97
CA CYS A 273 10.42 28.84 -1.69
C CYS A 273 9.68 27.75 -2.47
N SER A 274 8.37 27.86 -2.52
CA SER A 274 7.48 26.94 -3.25
C SER A 274 6.53 27.72 -4.15
N ILE A 275 5.69 27.01 -4.90
CA ILE A 275 4.77 27.59 -5.90
C ILE A 275 3.81 28.66 -5.33
N ILE A 276 3.59 28.66 -4.02
CA ILE A 276 2.77 29.66 -3.32
C ILE A 276 3.48 31.00 -3.08
N CYS A 277 4.78 31.11 -3.37
CA CYS A 277 5.52 32.36 -3.23
C CYS A 277 5.15 33.34 -4.35
N LYS A 278 4.74 34.55 -3.97
CA LYS A 278 4.02 35.50 -4.85
C LYS A 278 4.69 35.74 -6.21
N ASN A 279 6.01 35.96 -6.23
CA ASN A 279 6.72 36.26 -7.48
C ASN A 279 7.68 35.14 -7.91
N CYS A 280 8.39 34.49 -6.98
CA CYS A 280 9.39 33.50 -7.36
C CYS A 280 8.82 32.10 -7.64
N GLN A 281 7.65 31.79 -7.07
CA GLN A 281 6.95 30.50 -7.20
C GLN A 281 7.85 29.26 -6.97
N GLY A 282 8.94 29.41 -6.22
CA GLY A 282 9.88 28.33 -5.93
C GLY A 282 10.70 27.85 -7.13
N THR A 283 10.62 28.48 -8.30
CA THR A 283 11.33 28.03 -9.53
C THR A 283 12.27 29.08 -10.11
N SER A 284 12.07 30.36 -9.79
CA SER A 284 12.87 31.47 -10.34
C SER A 284 13.76 32.15 -9.30
N CYS A 285 14.12 31.45 -8.23
CA CYS A 285 14.92 32.02 -7.15
C CYS A 285 15.98 31.07 -6.58
N LEU A 286 16.97 31.64 -5.89
CA LEU A 286 18.08 30.90 -5.31
C LEU A 286 17.69 30.06 -4.08
N ASN A 287 16.46 30.19 -3.60
CA ASN A 287 15.92 29.39 -2.50
C ASN A 287 14.90 28.34 -2.98
N GLN A 288 15.00 27.92 -4.23
CA GLN A 288 14.19 26.82 -4.79
C GLN A 288 14.47 25.47 -4.12
N PRO A 289 13.54 24.50 -4.19
CA PRO A 289 13.79 23.14 -3.74
C PRO A 289 14.88 22.47 -4.60
N PRO A 290 15.69 21.55 -4.04
CA PRO A 290 16.55 20.69 -4.84
C PRO A 290 15.69 19.80 -5.76
N ILE A 291 16.19 19.53 -6.95
CA ILE A 291 15.63 18.49 -7.84
C ILE A 291 15.95 17.16 -7.13
N CYS A 292 14.91 16.41 -6.76
CA CYS A 292 15.06 15.07 -6.19
C CYS A 292 15.34 14.09 -7.33
N ASP A 293 16.55 13.55 -7.37
CA ASP A 293 16.82 12.27 -8.01
C ASP A 293 16.55 11.20 -6.93
N ASP A 294 15.55 10.35 -7.16
CA ASP A 294 15.10 9.29 -6.24
C ASP A 294 16.06 8.09 -6.25
N ASP A 295 17.32 8.29 -5.88
CA ASP A 295 18.26 7.21 -5.62
C ASP A 295 19.00 7.50 -4.31
N ASP A 296 18.59 6.85 -3.24
CA ASP A 296 19.48 6.41 -2.15
C ASP A 296 18.72 5.38 -1.30
N ASP A 297 18.99 4.11 -1.63
CA ASP A 297 18.90 2.95 -0.74
C ASP A 297 19.76 3.24 0.49
N ASP A 298 19.17 3.19 1.69
CA ASP A 298 19.95 3.13 2.93
C ASP A 298 19.34 2.13 3.91
N ASP A 299 20.14 1.07 4.07
CA ASP A 299 20.15 0.00 5.06
C ASP A 299 19.41 0.27 6.38
N VAL A 300 18.51 -0.67 6.74
CA VAL A 300 17.94 -0.75 8.09
C VAL A 300 18.52 -1.96 8.80
N GLU A 301 19.40 -1.68 9.76
CA GLU A 301 19.86 -2.64 10.77
C GLU A 301 18.67 -3.26 11.54
N LEU A 302 18.66 -4.59 11.56
CA LEU A 302 17.74 -5.44 12.32
C LEU A 302 17.99 -5.30 13.83
N TYR A 303 16.99 -4.84 14.58
CA TYR A 303 16.97 -5.01 16.02
C TYR A 303 16.54 -6.45 16.36
N THR A 304 17.43 -7.19 17.00
CA THR A 304 17.20 -8.53 17.58
C THR A 304 16.35 -8.43 18.83
N ASP A 305 15.22 -9.13 18.87
CA ASP A 305 14.45 -9.38 20.10
C ASP A 305 15.18 -10.43 20.96
N GLU A 306 15.53 -10.08 22.19
CA GLU A 306 16.00 -11.01 23.21
C GLU A 306 14.85 -11.93 23.63
N GLN A 307 15.04 -13.23 23.42
CA GLN A 307 14.18 -14.28 23.93
C GLN A 307 14.36 -14.38 25.46
N GLN A 308 13.31 -14.08 26.23
CA GLN A 308 13.19 -14.62 27.58
C GLN A 308 12.63 -16.05 27.49
N THR A 309 13.55 -17.01 27.52
CA THR A 309 13.26 -18.41 27.86
C THR A 309 12.86 -18.50 29.33
N THR A 310 11.60 -18.79 29.61
CA THR A 310 11.19 -19.31 30.92
C THR A 310 11.51 -20.79 30.95
N ASN A 311 12.53 -21.16 31.72
CA ASN A 311 12.80 -22.53 32.15
C ASN A 311 11.58 -23.04 32.92
N ILE A 312 11.01 -24.15 32.47
CA ILE A 312 10.18 -25.01 33.32
C ILE A 312 11.11 -26.15 33.73
N ASP A 313 11.61 -26.04 34.96
CA ASP A 313 12.32 -27.13 35.62
C ASP A 313 11.38 -28.33 35.76
N LYS A 314 11.87 -29.46 35.29
CA LYS A 314 11.42 -30.78 35.72
C LYS A 314 12.08 -31.05 37.06
N ASP A 315 11.29 -31.31 38.08
CA ASP A 315 11.75 -32.09 39.22
C ASP A 315 10.90 -33.37 39.30
N ASP A 316 11.64 -34.46 39.47
CA ASP A 316 11.22 -35.84 39.57
C ASP A 316 10.60 -36.13 40.94
N GLU A 317 9.45 -36.81 40.95
CA GLU A 317 9.13 -38.06 41.68
C GLU A 317 7.75 -38.60 41.30
#